data_AF-A0A2A4YGS6-F1
#
_entry.id   AF-A0A2A4YGS6-F1
#
_cell.length_a   1.000
_cell.length_b   1.000
_cell.length_c   1.000
_cell.angle_alpha   90.00
_cell.angle_beta   90.00
_cell.angle_gamma   90.00
#
_symmetry.space_group_name_H-M   'P 1'
#
loop_
_entity.id
_entity.type
_entity.pdbx_description
1 polymer ?
#
loop_
_entity_poly.entity_id
_entity_poly.type
_entity_poly.pdbx_seq_one_letter_code
_entity_poly.pdbx_strand_id
1 'polypeptide(L)'
;MRSEEKKLILLRFLGEEPVDLSLPCILNRLGPDFKERTVRRWLSKMAGDGIVDKSGVNRGAKYRLHKKNIQKFETERKNEPHNKVKSNSKVRTLKVNVYRVRYRQQRKAILRIVIEETLVGSRLLDYIEAKSKKDIPYADQEAFKREVMTDLELLDESRVAGLGITPDQIKAWFDASNNS
;
A
#
# COMPACT_ATOMS: atom_id res chain seq x y z
N MET A 1 10.06 -4.11 5.30
CA MET A 1 9.18 -3.12 5.99
C MET A 1 9.44 -3.21 7.48
N ARG A 2 9.81 -2.10 8.10
CA ARG A 2 10.16 -2.03 9.53
C ARG A 2 8.90 -2.17 10.39
N SER A 3 9.05 -2.62 11.64
CA SER A 3 7.92 -2.86 12.56
C SER A 3 7.06 -1.62 12.78
N GLU A 4 7.66 -0.43 12.85
CA GLU A 4 6.93 0.83 13.07
C GLU A 4 6.11 1.26 11.85
N GLU A 5 6.63 1.05 10.64
CA GLU A 5 5.90 1.31 9.39
C GLU A 5 4.63 0.44 9.33
N LYS A 6 4.72 -0.83 9.72
CA LYS A 6 3.56 -1.73 9.77
C LYS A 6 2.48 -1.26 10.76
N LYS A 7 2.89 -0.76 11.94
CA LYS A 7 1.95 -0.23 12.94
C LYS A 7 1.22 1.01 12.45
N LEU A 8 1.92 1.92 11.77
CA LEU A 8 1.31 3.12 11.19
C LEU A 8 0.23 2.76 10.15
N ILE A 9 0.47 1.73 9.35
CA ILE A 9 -0.50 1.25 8.36
C ILE A 9 -1.74 0.67 9.03
N LEU A 10 -1.54 -0.15 10.06
CA LEU A 10 -2.64 -0.68 10.87
C LEU A 10 -3.49 0.46 11.46
N LEU A 11 -2.87 1.52 11.98
CA LEU A 11 -3.59 2.66 12.54
C LEU A 11 -4.36 3.47 11.48
N ARG A 12 -3.76 3.72 10.31
CA ARG A 12 -4.46 4.37 9.19
C ARG A 12 -5.66 3.57 8.74
N PHE A 13 -5.49 2.25 8.59
CA PHE A 13 -6.56 1.34 8.22
C PHE A 13 -7.73 1.40 9.23
N LEU A 14 -7.44 1.37 10.53
CA LEU A 14 -8.47 1.51 11.58
C LEU A 14 -9.12 2.90 11.62
N GLY A 15 -8.47 3.93 11.08
CA GLY A 15 -9.02 5.30 10.98
C GLY A 15 -9.78 5.58 9.68
N GLU A 16 -9.63 4.73 8.66
CA GLU A 16 -10.42 4.79 7.42
C GLU A 16 -11.78 4.10 7.58
N GLU A 17 -11.88 3.15 8.51
CA GLU A 17 -13.08 2.35 8.74
C GLU A 17 -13.82 2.83 10.00
N PRO A 18 -15.00 3.43 9.88
CA PRO A 18 -15.76 3.92 11.04
C PRO A 18 -16.47 2.78 11.80
N VAL A 19 -16.09 1.52 11.59
CA VAL A 19 -16.75 0.33 12.13
C VAL A 19 -15.79 -0.52 12.97
N ASP A 20 -16.37 -1.30 13.89
CA ASP A 20 -15.62 -2.24 14.72
C ASP A 20 -15.16 -3.44 13.88
N LEU A 21 -13.84 -3.61 13.70
CA LEU A 21 -13.27 -4.65 12.84
C LEU A 21 -12.71 -5.83 13.63
N SER A 22 -13.05 -7.06 13.21
CA SER A 22 -12.46 -8.27 13.78
C SER A 22 -11.02 -8.47 13.29
N LEU A 23 -10.19 -9.17 14.07
CA LEU A 23 -8.82 -9.50 13.67
C LEU A 23 -8.73 -10.21 12.30
N PRO A 24 -9.58 -11.21 11.98
CA PRO A 24 -9.59 -11.81 10.64
C PRO A 24 -9.87 -10.78 9.53
N CYS A 25 -10.81 -9.85 9.76
CA CYS A 25 -11.13 -8.80 8.80
C CYS A 25 -9.92 -7.86 8.58
N ILE A 26 -9.27 -7.46 9.66
CA ILE A 26 -8.06 -6.64 9.63
C ILE A 26 -6.94 -7.34 8.84
N LEU A 27 -6.70 -8.63 9.09
CA LEU A 27 -5.63 -9.38 8.41
C LEU A 27 -5.91 -9.59 6.92
N ASN A 28 -7.15 -9.95 6.57
CA ASN A 28 -7.56 -10.10 5.17
C ASN A 28 -7.36 -8.80 4.39
N ARG A 29 -7.57 -7.65 5.04
CA ARG A 29 -7.37 -6.35 4.41
C ARG A 29 -5.90 -5.92 4.39
N LEU A 30 -5.13 -6.15 5.45
CA LEU A 30 -3.72 -5.76 5.49
C LEU A 30 -2.82 -6.63 4.58
N GLY A 31 -3.25 -7.85 4.29
CA GLY A 31 -2.54 -8.78 3.40
C GLY A 31 -1.49 -9.65 4.11
N PRO A 32 -0.84 -10.56 3.37
CA PRO A 32 -0.02 -11.64 3.93
C PRO A 32 1.26 -11.18 4.64
N ASP A 33 1.71 -9.94 4.39
CA ASP A 33 2.88 -9.35 5.06
C ASP A 33 2.64 -9.07 6.55
N PHE A 34 1.40 -9.17 7.03
CA PHE A 34 1.00 -8.93 8.40
C PHE A 34 0.68 -10.24 9.13
N LYS A 35 1.65 -10.73 9.90
CA LYS A 35 1.47 -11.95 10.72
C LYS A 35 0.46 -11.71 11.83
N GLU A 36 -0.52 -12.62 11.95
CA GLU A 36 -1.59 -12.57 12.95
C GLU A 36 -1.09 -12.27 14.37
N ARG A 37 -0.12 -13.06 14.85
CA ARG A 37 0.44 -12.90 16.21
C ARG A 37 0.99 -11.50 16.46
N THR A 38 1.63 -10.92 15.45
CA THR A 38 2.21 -9.58 15.53
C THR A 38 1.14 -8.49 15.58
N VAL A 39 0.14 -8.59 14.70
CA VAL A 39 -0.99 -7.64 14.67
C VAL A 39 -1.78 -7.71 15.97
N ARG A 40 -2.09 -8.92 16.47
CA ARG A 40 -2.76 -9.11 17.76
C ARG A 40 -1.98 -8.48 18.91
N ARG A 41 -0.66 -8.65 18.95
CA ARG A 41 0.20 -8.04 19.98
C ARG A 41 0.16 -6.51 19.92
N TRP A 42 0.21 -5.93 18.72
CA TRP A 42 0.11 -4.47 18.56
C TRP A 42 -1.26 -3.94 18.94
N LEU A 43 -2.35 -4.56 18.48
CA LEU A 43 -3.71 -4.17 18.84
C LEU A 43 -3.93 -4.23 20.36
N SER A 44 -3.42 -5.26 21.02
CA SER A 44 -3.52 -5.38 22.48
C SER A 44 -2.76 -4.27 23.19
N LYS A 45 -1.54 -3.94 22.72
CA LYS A 45 -0.76 -2.83 23.26
C LYS A 45 -1.46 -1.48 23.02
N MET A 46 -1.89 -1.23 21.79
CA MET A 46 -2.60 0.00 21.40
C MET A 46 -3.91 0.19 22.15
N ALA A 47 -4.61 -0.89 22.49
CA ALA A 47 -5.79 -0.84 23.34
C ALA A 47 -5.44 -0.48 24.79
N GLY A 48 -4.36 -1.05 25.34
CA GLY A 48 -3.83 -0.65 26.65
C GLY A 48 -3.36 0.81 26.69
N ASP A 49 -2.79 1.29 25.58
CA ASP A 49 -2.32 2.67 25.42
C ASP A 49 -3.45 3.68 25.09
N GLY A 50 -4.71 3.22 24.98
CA GLY A 50 -5.87 4.08 24.65
C GLY A 50 -5.88 4.62 23.21
N ILE A 51 -5.10 4.01 22.31
CA ILE A 51 -5.02 4.41 20.90
C ILE A 51 -6.18 3.82 20.09
N VAL A 52 -6.58 2.59 20.43
CA VAL A 52 -7.60 1.79 19.74
C VAL A 52 -8.60 1.29 20.78
N ASP A 53 -9.89 1.37 20.50
CA ASP A 53 -10.90 0.72 21.34
C ASP A 53 -11.00 -0.76 20.98
N LYS A 54 -11.08 -1.62 22.00
CA LYS A 54 -11.32 -3.05 21.85
C LYS A 54 -12.69 -3.40 22.44
N SER A 55 -13.58 -3.97 21.63
CA SER A 55 -14.89 -4.46 22.05
C SER A 55 -14.97 -5.99 21.91
N GLY A 56 -15.64 -6.67 22.85
CA GLY A 56 -15.81 -8.12 22.83
C GLY A 56 -14.64 -8.94 23.40
N VAL A 57 -14.86 -10.25 23.49
CA VAL A 57 -13.95 -11.23 24.12
C VAL A 57 -13.49 -12.30 23.13
N ASN A 58 -12.28 -12.84 23.36
CA ASN A 58 -11.70 -13.95 22.61
C ASN A 58 -11.66 -13.73 21.07
N ARG A 59 -12.09 -14.73 20.28
CA ARG A 59 -12.09 -14.68 18.80
C ARG A 59 -13.10 -13.68 18.23
N GLY A 60 -14.02 -13.16 19.05
CA GLY A 60 -14.99 -12.13 18.68
C GLY A 60 -14.53 -10.71 18.98
N ALA A 61 -13.29 -10.51 19.45
CA ALA A 61 -12.76 -9.18 19.72
C ALA A 61 -12.70 -8.34 18.44
N LYS A 62 -13.29 -7.15 18.51
CA LYS A 62 -13.27 -6.13 17.47
C LYS A 62 -12.48 -4.92 17.92
N TYR A 63 -11.94 -4.20 16.95
CA TYR A 63 -11.03 -3.08 17.17
C TYR A 63 -11.46 -1.90 16.30
N ARG A 64 -11.38 -0.69 16.84
CA ARG A 64 -11.55 0.57 16.08
C ARG A 64 -10.60 1.63 16.60
N LEU A 65 -10.25 2.63 15.80
CA LEU A 65 -9.44 3.75 16.30
C LEU A 65 -10.21 4.53 17.38
N HIS A 66 -9.55 4.85 18.50
CA HIS A 66 -10.21 5.58 19.59
C HIS A 66 -10.70 6.95 19.13
N LYS A 67 -11.91 7.36 19.54
CA LYS A 67 -12.58 8.59 19.06
C LYS A 67 -11.73 9.86 19.17
N LYS A 68 -10.94 9.99 20.23
CA LYS A 68 -10.03 11.15 20.42
C LYS A 68 -8.94 11.23 19.35
N ASN A 69 -8.54 10.09 18.79
CA ASN A 69 -7.56 10.02 17.71
C ASN A 69 -8.20 10.21 16.34
N ILE A 70 -9.47 9.83 16.16
CA ILE A 70 -10.22 10.07 14.91
C ILE A 70 -10.26 11.57 14.57
N GLN A 71 -10.60 12.44 15.54
CA GLN A 71 -10.67 13.90 15.31
C GLN A 71 -9.33 14.51 14.88
N LYS A 72 -8.22 13.98 15.41
CA LYS A 72 -6.87 14.38 15.00
C LYS A 72 -6.58 14.00 13.55
N PHE A 73 -6.93 12.77 13.14
CA PHE A 73 -6.78 12.32 11.74
C PHE A 73 -7.72 13.05 10.77
N GLU A 74 -8.93 13.40 11.19
CA GLU A 74 -9.89 14.16 10.36
C GLU A 74 -9.47 15.61 10.16
N THR A 75 -8.89 16.24 11.18
CA THR A 75 -8.36 17.61 11.09
C THR A 75 -7.11 17.65 10.20
N GLU A 76 -6.28 16.61 10.21
CA GLU A 76 -5.16 16.45 9.28
C GLU A 76 -5.64 16.20 7.83
N ARG A 77 -6.77 15.52 7.61
CA ARG A 77 -7.36 15.31 6.27
C ARG A 77 -7.95 16.58 5.65
N LYS A 78 -8.65 17.40 6.44
CA LYS A 78 -9.34 18.61 5.93
C LYS A 78 -8.38 19.75 5.56
N ASN A 79 -7.13 19.70 6.01
CA ASN A 79 -6.09 20.69 5.72
C ASN A 79 -5.17 20.29 4.55
N GLU A 80 -5.51 19.27 3.75
CA GLU A 80 -4.78 18.94 2.52
C GLU A 80 -5.33 19.70 1.31
N PRO A 81 -4.63 20.72 0.78
CA PRO A 81 -5.07 21.40 -0.44
C PRO A 81 -4.95 20.46 -1.65
N HIS A 82 -6.08 20.25 -2.32
CA HIS A 82 -6.15 19.71 -3.68
C HIS A 82 -5.64 20.77 -4.68
N ASN A 83 -4.33 20.97 -4.79
CA ASN A 83 -3.69 21.38 -6.07
C ASN A 83 -2.18 21.51 -5.93
N LYS A 84 -1.48 21.12 -7.00
CA LYS A 84 -0.12 21.49 -7.46
C LYS A 84 0.97 21.83 -6.41
N VAL A 85 2.15 21.27 -6.62
CA VAL A 85 3.41 22.00 -6.95
C VAL A 85 4.64 21.20 -6.49
N LYS A 86 5.62 21.21 -7.41
CA LYS A 86 7.09 21.15 -7.33
C LYS A 86 7.75 21.18 -5.94
N SER A 87 8.90 20.51 -5.91
CA SER A 87 10.00 20.57 -4.95
C SER A 87 10.06 21.82 -4.05
N ASN A 88 10.19 21.64 -2.73
CA ASN A 88 11.51 21.62 -2.07
C ASN A 88 11.43 21.16 -0.60
N SER A 89 12.50 20.47 -0.18
CA SER A 89 13.03 20.29 1.18
C SER A 89 12.13 20.32 2.44
N LYS A 90 12.18 19.20 3.16
CA LYS A 90 12.29 19.12 4.64
C LYS A 90 11.01 19.23 5.49
N VAL A 91 9.92 18.60 5.07
CA VAL A 91 8.98 17.91 5.99
C VAL A 91 8.49 16.64 5.29
N ARG A 92 9.22 15.53 5.44
CA ARG A 92 8.70 14.21 5.01
C ARG A 92 7.68 13.74 6.03
N THR A 93 6.48 14.30 5.98
CA THR A 93 5.29 13.58 6.46
C THR A 93 5.21 12.34 5.58
N LEU A 94 5.76 11.23 6.06
CA LEU A 94 5.67 9.91 5.43
C LEU A 94 4.18 9.56 5.37
N LYS A 95 3.48 10.04 4.33
CA LYS A 95 2.17 9.55 3.94
C LYS A 95 2.40 8.09 3.56
N VAL A 96 2.21 7.19 4.52
CA VAL A 96 2.40 5.77 4.28
C VAL A 96 1.35 5.35 3.27
N ASN A 97 1.82 5.02 2.07
CA ASN A 97 0.96 4.61 0.98
C ASN A 97 0.51 3.16 1.23
N VAL A 98 -0.73 3.01 1.71
CA VAL A 98 -1.30 1.72 2.13
C VAL A 98 -1.36 0.74 0.97
N TYR A 99 -1.70 1.21 -0.24
CA TYR A 99 -1.72 0.41 -1.47
C TYR A 99 -0.33 -0.09 -1.84
N ARG A 100 0.70 0.75 -1.66
CA ARG A 100 2.09 0.33 -1.89
C ARG A 100 2.54 -0.79 -0.98
N VAL A 101 1.99 -0.86 0.23
CA VAL A 101 2.32 -1.92 1.16
C VAL A 101 1.48 -3.16 0.92
N ARG A 102 0.16 -3.00 0.93
CA ARG A 102 -0.81 -4.09 0.82
C ARG A 102 -0.55 -4.97 -0.40
N TYR A 103 -0.24 -4.34 -1.54
CA TYR A 103 -0.07 -5.04 -2.80
C TYR A 103 1.38 -5.13 -3.27
N ARG A 104 2.34 -5.05 -2.35
CA ARG A 104 3.77 -5.02 -2.70
C ARG A 104 4.16 -6.20 -3.58
N GLN A 105 3.71 -7.41 -3.25
CA GLN A 105 4.10 -8.60 -4.01
C GLN A 105 3.48 -8.60 -5.41
N GLN A 106 2.21 -8.24 -5.53
CA GLN A 106 1.49 -8.15 -6.80
C GLN A 106 2.14 -7.09 -7.70
N ARG A 107 2.47 -5.91 -7.17
CA ARG A 107 3.16 -4.88 -7.96
C ARG A 107 4.52 -5.35 -8.44
N LYS A 108 5.34 -5.96 -7.57
CA LYS A 108 6.65 -6.50 -7.97
C LYS A 108 6.52 -7.58 -9.05
N ALA A 109 5.51 -8.44 -8.96
CA ALA A 109 5.25 -9.46 -9.97
C ALA A 109 4.84 -8.84 -11.32
N ILE A 110 4.01 -7.80 -11.31
CA ILE A 110 3.66 -7.07 -12.54
C ILE A 110 4.89 -6.39 -13.15
N LEU A 111 5.67 -5.64 -12.35
CA LEU A 111 6.89 -4.98 -12.82
C LEU A 111 7.84 -5.99 -13.48
N ARG A 112 8.03 -7.14 -12.84
CA ARG A 112 8.88 -8.21 -13.37
C ARG A 112 8.43 -8.66 -14.74
N ILE A 113 7.16 -9.02 -14.90
CA ILE A 113 6.65 -9.53 -16.17
C ILE A 113 6.66 -8.44 -17.26
N VAL A 114 6.28 -7.21 -16.91
CA VAL A 114 6.32 -6.08 -17.86
C VAL A 114 7.71 -5.89 -18.44
N ILE A 115 8.75 -5.95 -17.60
CA ILE A 115 10.13 -5.74 -18.04
C ILE A 115 10.67 -6.99 -18.75
N GLU A 116 10.42 -8.20 -18.22
CA GLU A 116 10.88 -9.46 -18.84
C GLU A 116 10.27 -9.70 -20.22
N GLU A 117 8.99 -9.37 -20.41
CA GLU A 117 8.27 -9.54 -21.68
C GLU A 117 8.29 -8.28 -22.57
N THR A 118 9.00 -7.24 -22.15
CA THR A 118 9.15 -5.99 -22.89
C THR A 118 7.79 -5.32 -23.22
N LEU A 119 6.83 -5.38 -22.30
CA LEU A 119 5.47 -4.87 -22.53
C LEU A 119 5.46 -3.33 -22.49
N VAL A 120 4.97 -2.73 -23.58
CA VAL A 120 4.91 -1.27 -23.79
C VAL A 120 3.57 -0.85 -24.40
N GLY A 121 3.27 0.45 -24.37
CA GLY A 121 2.07 1.02 -25.00
C GLY A 121 0.76 0.38 -24.52
N SER A 122 -0.14 0.06 -25.47
CA SER A 122 -1.44 -0.56 -25.16
C SER A 122 -1.31 -1.92 -24.48
N ARG A 123 -0.35 -2.75 -24.89
CA ARG A 123 -0.13 -4.08 -24.31
C ARG A 123 0.21 -4.03 -22.82
N LEU A 124 0.99 -3.03 -22.42
CA LEU A 124 1.29 -2.76 -21.01
C LEU A 124 0.01 -2.43 -20.23
N LEU A 125 -0.80 -1.50 -20.74
CA LEU A 125 -2.02 -1.06 -20.08
C LEU A 125 -3.04 -2.19 -19.97
N ASP A 126 -3.24 -2.97 -21.04
CA ASP A 126 -4.15 -4.12 -21.06
C ASP A 126 -3.71 -5.18 -20.05
N TYR A 127 -2.40 -5.44 -19.96
CA TYR A 127 -1.86 -6.39 -19.00
C TYR A 127 -2.09 -5.94 -17.55
N ILE A 128 -1.79 -4.68 -17.23
CA ILE A 128 -2.02 -4.12 -15.88
C ILE A 128 -3.51 -4.16 -15.53
N GLU A 129 -4.39 -3.80 -16.46
CA GLU A 129 -5.84 -3.83 -16.28
C GLU A 129 -6.34 -5.26 -16.01
N ALA A 130 -5.92 -6.23 -16.84
CA ALA A 130 -6.29 -7.62 -16.68
C ALA A 130 -5.82 -8.21 -15.34
N LYS A 131 -4.58 -7.93 -14.93
CA LYS A 131 -4.06 -8.35 -13.62
C LYS A 131 -4.77 -7.68 -12.47
N SER A 132 -5.08 -6.40 -12.58
CA SER A 132 -5.82 -5.66 -11.55
C SER A 132 -7.22 -6.25 -11.35
N LYS A 133 -7.94 -6.55 -12.43
CA LYS A 133 -9.26 -7.20 -12.36
C LYS A 133 -9.21 -8.58 -11.73
N LYS A 134 -8.16 -9.35 -12.01
CA LYS A 134 -8.01 -10.72 -11.52
C LYS A 134 -7.62 -10.79 -10.06
N ASP A 135 -6.64 -9.99 -9.65
CA ASP A 135 -5.92 -10.21 -8.39
C ASP A 135 -6.25 -9.17 -7.30
N ILE A 136 -6.98 -8.09 -7.64
CA ILE A 136 -7.22 -6.94 -6.76
C ILE A 136 -8.72 -6.68 -6.60
N PRO A 137 -9.23 -6.46 -5.36
CA PRO A 137 -10.62 -6.08 -5.12
C PRO A 137 -11.00 -4.82 -5.90
N TYR A 138 -12.21 -4.79 -6.47
CA TYR A 138 -12.69 -3.69 -7.31
C TYR A 138 -12.46 -2.29 -6.71
N ALA A 139 -12.76 -2.12 -5.41
CA ALA A 139 -12.58 -0.86 -4.69
C ALA A 139 -11.12 -0.37 -4.64
N ASP A 140 -10.15 -1.26 -4.80
CA ASP A 140 -8.73 -0.99 -4.68
C ASP A 140 -8.02 -0.94 -6.06
N GLN A 141 -8.70 -1.30 -7.15
CA GLN A 141 -8.08 -1.46 -8.50
C GLN A 141 -7.47 -0.16 -9.02
N GLU A 142 -8.21 0.96 -9.00
CA GLU A 142 -7.71 2.24 -9.51
C GLU A 142 -6.47 2.74 -8.74
N ALA A 143 -6.51 2.63 -7.41
CA ALA A 143 -5.37 3.01 -6.57
C ALA A 143 -4.17 2.09 -6.82
N PHE A 144 -4.41 0.77 -6.93
CA PHE A 144 -3.35 -0.20 -7.26
C PHE A 144 -2.70 0.08 -8.61
N LYS A 145 -3.50 0.29 -9.67
CA LYS A 145 -3.00 0.61 -11.03
C LYS A 145 -2.13 1.86 -11.01
N ARG A 146 -2.59 2.92 -10.33
CA ARG A 146 -1.81 4.14 -10.17
C ARG A 146 -0.45 3.88 -9.54
N GLU A 147 -0.39 3.08 -8.48
CA GLU A 147 0.89 2.75 -7.84
C GLU A 147 1.83 1.93 -8.72
N VAL A 148 1.30 1.01 -9.53
CA VAL A 148 2.09 0.25 -10.52
C VAL A 148 2.67 1.19 -11.57
N MET A 149 1.85 2.10 -12.12
CA MET A 149 2.33 3.07 -13.12
C MET A 149 3.39 3.99 -12.52
N THR A 150 3.20 4.48 -11.30
CA THR A 150 4.23 5.26 -10.60
C THR A 150 5.50 4.44 -10.33
N ASP A 151 5.41 3.14 -10.08
CA ASP A 151 6.59 2.28 -9.94
C ASP A 151 7.35 2.15 -11.27
N LEU A 152 6.66 2.05 -12.42
CA LEU A 152 7.25 1.99 -13.76
C LEU A 152 7.88 3.32 -14.18
N GLU A 153 7.20 4.44 -13.93
CA GLU A 153 7.72 5.79 -14.23
C GLU A 153 8.97 6.13 -13.42
N LEU A 154 9.03 5.65 -12.17
CA LEU A 154 10.16 5.88 -11.28
C LEU A 154 11.16 4.71 -11.29
N LEU A 155 11.08 3.81 -12.27
CA LEU A 155 12.00 2.71 -12.41
C LEU A 155 13.39 3.25 -12.77
N ASP A 156 14.40 2.79 -12.06
CA ASP A 156 15.80 3.10 -12.35
C ASP A 156 16.67 1.87 -11.99
N GLU A 157 17.92 1.85 -12.44
CA GLU A 157 18.88 0.75 -12.20
C GLU A 157 19.14 0.49 -10.69
N SER A 158 18.89 1.47 -9.81
CA SER A 158 19.06 1.32 -8.37
C SER A 158 17.87 0.64 -7.68
N ARG A 159 16.69 0.64 -8.31
CA ARG A 159 15.43 0.09 -7.75
C ARG A 159 15.15 -1.36 -8.16
N VAL A 160 16.08 -1.96 -8.90
CA VAL A 160 16.03 -3.32 -9.44
C VAL A 160 16.35 -4.36 -8.39
N ALA A 161 17.03 -3.96 -7.32
CA ALA A 161 17.43 -4.82 -6.23
C ALA A 161 16.22 -5.56 -5.63
N GLY A 162 16.17 -6.87 -5.85
CA GLY A 162 15.12 -7.76 -5.36
C GLY A 162 13.90 -7.92 -6.29
N LEU A 163 13.94 -7.43 -7.54
CA LEU A 163 12.95 -7.79 -8.57
C LEU A 163 13.33 -9.06 -9.34
N GLY A 164 14.59 -9.51 -9.27
CA GLY A 164 15.08 -10.67 -10.02
C GLY A 164 15.27 -10.38 -11.52
N ILE A 165 15.51 -9.11 -11.85
CA ILE A 165 15.65 -8.59 -13.21
C ILE A 165 17.08 -8.05 -13.36
N THR A 166 17.68 -8.18 -14.54
CA THR A 166 19.02 -7.66 -14.82
C THR A 166 18.97 -6.21 -15.30
N PRO A 167 20.07 -5.43 -15.16
CA PRO A 167 20.16 -4.10 -15.76
C PRO A 167 19.90 -4.10 -17.27
N ASP A 168 20.40 -5.12 -17.98
CA ASP A 168 20.21 -5.24 -19.44
C ASP A 168 18.74 -5.39 -19.84
N GLN A 169 17.95 -6.15 -19.06
CA GLN A 169 16.50 -6.29 -19.31
C GLN A 169 15.77 -4.96 -19.16
N ILE A 170 16.18 -4.13 -18.20
CA ILE A 170 15.59 -2.80 -18.01
C ILE A 170 15.97 -1.86 -19.14
N LYS A 171 17.24 -1.89 -19.56
CA LYS A 171 17.70 -1.11 -20.71
C LYS A 171 16.90 -1.47 -21.97
N ALA A 172 16.74 -2.77 -22.25
CA ALA A 172 15.94 -3.24 -23.37
C ALA A 172 14.48 -2.75 -23.31
N TRP A 173 13.87 -2.75 -22.11
CA TRP A 173 12.53 -2.23 -21.92
C TRP A 173 12.44 -0.70 -22.11
N PHE A 174 13.44 0.07 -21.64
CA PHE A 174 13.50 1.51 -21.91
C PHE A 174 13.65 1.82 -23.40
N ASP A 175 14.53 1.11 -24.10
CA ASP A 175 14.75 1.27 -25.52
C ASP A 175 13.47 0.96 -26.32
N ALA A 176 12.72 -0.09 -25.93
CA ALA A 176 11.43 -0.40 -26.54
C ALA A 176 10.36 0.68 -26.23
N SER A 177 10.34 1.19 -25.00
CA SER A 177 9.37 2.19 -24.55
C SER A 177 9.56 3.55 -25.24
N ASN A 178 10.80 3.91 -25.57
CA ASN A 178 11.11 5.15 -26.27
C ASN A 178 10.85 5.08 -27.79
N ASN A 179 10.74 3.87 -28.35
CA ASN A 179 10.54 3.62 -29.78
C ASN A 179 9.10 3.20 -30.13
N SER A 180 8.18 3.18 -29.17
CA SER A 180 6.77 2.75 -29.33
C SER A 180 5.80 3.92 -29.24
#